data_AF-A0A838S4G0-F1
#
_entry.id   AF-A0A838S4G0-F1
#
_cell.length_a   1.000
_cell.length_b   1.000
_cell.length_c   1.000
_cell.angle_alpha   90.00
_cell.angle_beta   90.00
_cell.angle_gamma   90.00
#
_symmetry.space_group_name_H-M   'P 1'
#
loop_
_entity.id
_entity.type
_entity.pdbx_description
1 polymer ?
#
loop_
_entity_poly.entity_id
_entity_poly.type
_entity_poly.pdbx_seq_one_letter_code
_entity_poly.pdbx_strand_id
1 'polypeptide(L)' 'RDTVVVPMRHLGAADDAGERFEATLPLPHAGLLGYTVRVLPRHHLMASPAEFGLVRIAT' A
#
# COMPACT_ATOMS: atom_id res chain seq x y z
N ARG A 1 15.27 -10.91 -8.60
CA ARG A 1 15.43 -9.55 -8.03
C ARG A 1 14.36 -9.44 -6.97
N ASP A 2 14.74 -9.31 -5.70
CA ASP A 2 13.76 -9.29 -4.62
C ASP A 2 12.98 -7.98 -4.65
N THR A 3 11.66 -8.09 -4.54
CA THR A 3 10.78 -6.93 -4.44
C THR A 3 10.84 -6.40 -3.02
N VAL A 4 11.30 -5.16 -2.84
CA VAL A 4 11.24 -4.48 -1.55
C VAL A 4 9.84 -3.90 -1.38
N VAL A 5 9.16 -4.30 -0.30
CA VAL A 5 7.85 -3.76 0.07
C VAL A 5 8.01 -2.85 1.28
N VAL A 6 7.62 -1.59 1.13
CA VAL A 6 7.62 -0.61 2.23
C VAL A 6 6.17 -0.26 2.57
N PRO A 7 5.72 -0.44 3.83
CA PRO A 7 4.38 -0.05 4.23
C PRO A 7 4.22 1.48 4.16
N MET A 8 3.08 1.93 3.65
CA MET A 8 2.72 3.33 3.64
C MET A 8 1.97 3.71 4.92
N ARG A 9 2.21 4.92 5.41
CA ARG A 9 1.43 5.55 6.48
C ARG A 9 0.26 6.31 5.86
N HIS A 10 -0.94 6.07 6.37
CA HIS A 10 -2.12 6.88 6.08
C HIS A 10 -2.03 8.20 6.85
N LEU A 11 -2.13 9.33 6.13
CA LEU A 11 -1.99 10.68 6.69
C LEU A 11 -3.34 11.41 6.79
N GLY A 12 -4.45 10.77 6.40
CA GLY A 12 -5.78 11.38 6.34
C GLY A 12 -6.04 12.07 4.99
N ALA A 13 -6.97 13.02 4.98
CA ALA A 13 -7.44 13.67 3.77
C ALA A 13 -6.33 14.38 2.99
N ALA A 14 -6.37 14.28 1.66
CA ALA A 14 -5.50 15.03 0.75
C ALA A 14 -6.13 16.38 0.36
N ASP A 15 -5.29 17.36 0.01
CA ASP A 15 -5.70 18.73 -0.32
C ASP A 15 -6.62 18.79 -1.56
N ASP A 16 -6.43 17.88 -2.51
CA ASP A 16 -7.10 17.85 -3.82
C ASP A 16 -8.24 16.82 -3.90
N ALA A 17 -8.79 16.43 -2.74
CA ALA A 17 -9.73 15.34 -2.49
C ALA A 17 -9.10 13.92 -2.47
N GLY A 18 -9.67 13.05 -1.62
CA GLY A 18 -9.20 11.68 -1.39
C GLY A 18 -8.37 11.54 -0.10
N GLU A 19 -7.61 10.46 0.00
CA GLU A 19 -6.81 10.10 1.17
C GLU A 19 -5.31 10.07 0.81
N ARG A 20 -4.46 10.63 1.67
CA ARG A 20 -3.01 10.68 1.48
C ARG A 20 -2.33 9.50 2.15
N PHE A 21 -1.47 8.84 1.38
CA PHE A 21 -0.59 7.77 1.87
C PHE A 21 0.85 8.11 1.54
N GLU A 22 1.78 7.87 2.47
CA GLU A 22 3.19 8.23 2.31
C GLU A 22 4.12 7.10 2.76
N ALA A 23 5.22 6.91 2.02
CA ALA A 23 6.31 6.01 2.41
C ALA A 23 7.67 6.61 2.01
N THR A 24 8.70 6.30 2.81
CA THR A 24 10.09 6.62 2.49
C THR A 24 10.81 5.33 2.09
N LEU A 25 11.33 5.28 0.86
CA LEU A 25 12.01 4.12 0.31
C LEU A 25 13.54 4.36 0.28
N PRO A 26 14.37 3.52 0.91
CA PRO A 26 15.82 3.58 0.73
C PRO A 26 16.19 3.17 -0.71
N LEU A 27 17.10 3.92 -1.34
CA LEU A 27 17.64 3.58 -2.66
C LEU A 27 18.89 2.71 -2.51
N PRO A 28 18.83 1.39 -2.82
CA PRO A 28 19.97 0.51 -2.58
C PRO A 28 21.12 0.72 -3.58
N HIS A 29 20.82 1.30 -4.76
CA HIS A 29 21.77 1.53 -5.83
C HIS A 29 21.45 2.83 -6.58
N ALA A 30 22.48 3.43 -7.17
CA ALA A 30 22.32 4.60 -8.04
C ALA A 30 21.68 4.21 -9.39
N GLY A 31 20.90 5.13 -9.96
CA GLY A 31 20.28 4.97 -11.29
C GLY A 31 18.75 4.98 -11.26
N LEU A 32 18.14 4.53 -12.35
CA LEU A 32 16.69 4.51 -12.50
C LEU A 32 16.05 3.42 -11.63
N LEU A 33 14.95 3.78 -10.98
CA LEU A 33 14.12 2.87 -10.18
C LEU A 33 12.68 2.92 -10.69
N GLY A 34 12.12 1.75 -10.99
CA GLY A 34 10.68 1.57 -11.17
C GLY A 34 10.03 1.19 -9.85
N TYR A 35 8.87 1.77 -9.55
CA TYR A 35 8.07 1.43 -8.39
C TYR A 35 6.59 1.33 -8.78
N THR A 36 5.84 0.54 -8.01
CA THR A 36 4.39 0.48 -8.08
C THR A 36 3.82 0.85 -6.73
N VAL A 37 2.73 1.62 -6.73
CA VAL A 37 2.00 2.00 -5.52
C VAL A 37 0.64 1.31 -5.57
N ARG A 38 0.26 0.66 -4.47
CA ARG A 38 -1.06 0.03 -4.32
C ARG A 38 -1.64 0.36 -2.95
N VAL A 39 -2.80 1.00 -2.93
CA VAL A 39 -3.62 1.17 -1.74
C VAL A 39 -4.73 0.14 -1.81
N LEU A 40 -4.80 -0.74 -0.79
CA LEU A 40 -5.72 -1.86 -0.75
C LEU A 40 -6.56 -1.82 0.53
N PRO A 41 -7.80 -2.33 0.50
CA PRO A 41 -8.54 -2.62 1.71
C PRO A 41 -7.72 -3.52 2.65
N ARG A 42 -7.68 -3.18 3.94
CA ARG A 42 -6.96 -3.96 4.96
C ARG A 42 -7.88 -4.27 6.12
N HIS A 43 -7.95 -5.55 6.48
CA HIS A 43 -8.73 -6.03 7.62
C HIS A 43 -7.84 -6.89 8.52
N HIS A 44 -8.10 -6.92 9.83
CA HIS A 44 -7.26 -7.63 10.81
C HIS A 44 -7.22 -9.16 10.61
N LEU A 45 -8.20 -9.72 9.88
CA LEU A 45 -8.28 -11.16 9.58
C LEU A 45 -7.56 -11.55 8.27
N MET A 46 -6.97 -10.61 7.53
CA MET A 46 -6.25 -10.95 6.30
C MET A 46 -4.91 -11.60 6.64
N ALA A 47 -4.60 -12.72 6.00
CA ALA A 47 -3.32 -13.41 6.19
C ALA A 47 -2.19 -12.70 5.42
N SER A 48 -2.51 -12.01 4.32
CA SER A 48 -1.56 -11.15 3.60
C SER A 48 -2.25 -10.00 2.84
N PRO A 49 -1.50 -8.94 2.47
CA PRO A 49 -2.04 -7.84 1.64
C PRO A 49 -2.42 -8.26 0.21
N ALA A 50 -2.01 -9.44 -0.25
CA ALA A 50 -2.28 -9.92 -1.61
C ALA A 50 -3.63 -10.64 -1.73
N GLU A 51 -4.35 -10.84 -0.62
CA GLU A 51 -5.65 -11.51 -0.62
C GLU A 51 -6.79 -10.58 -1.07
N PHE A 52 -7.84 -11.18 -1.63
CA PHE A 52 -9.12 -10.49 -1.79
C PHE A 52 -9.65 -10.24 -0.37
N GLY A 53 -9.77 -8.96 0.01
CA GLY A 53 -10.15 -8.54 1.37
C GLY A 53 -11.49 -9.13 1.88
N LEU A 54 -11.93 -8.71 3.06
CA LEU A 54 -13.13 -9.24 3.70
C LEU A 54 -14.36 -9.21 2.76
N VAL A 55 -14.83 -10.38 2.33
CA VAL A 55 -16.10 -10.55 1.61
C VAL A 55 -17.20 -10.80 2.63
N ARG A 56 -18.17 -9.88 2.73
CA ARG A 56 -19.40 -10.11 3.49
C ARG A 56 -20.55 -10.35 2.52
N ILE A 57 -21.10 -11.56 2.52
CA ILE A 57 -22.36 -11.87 1.83
C ILE A 57 -23.48 -11.44 2.76
N ALA A 58 -24.31 -10.50 2.32
CA ALA A 58 -25.59 -10.21 2.96
C ALA A 58 -26.58 -11.31 2.56
N THR A 59 -27.32 -11.84 3.54
CA THR A 59 -28.46 -12.75 3.32
C THR A 59 -29.72 -11.92 3.13
#